data_AF-A0A1C5QLQ4-F1
#
_entry.id   AF-A0A1C5QLQ4-F1
#
_cell.length_a   1.000
_cell.length_b   1.000
_cell.length_c   1.000
_cell.angle_alpha   90.00
_cell.angle_beta   90.00
_cell.angle_gamma   90.00
#
_symmetry.space_group_name_H-M   'P 1'
#
loop_
_entity.id
_entity.type
_entity.pdbx_description
1 polymer ?
#
loop_
_entity_poly.entity_id
_entity_poly.type
_entity_poly.pdbx_seq_one_letter_code
_entity_poly.pdbx_strand_id
1 'polypeptide(L)' 'MITTTVKNAKASECLKCGLCEQICPQHLHIRDLLVEVAEAFEKK' A
#
# COMPACT_ATOMS: atom_id res chain seq x y z
N MET A 1 -8.23 8.13 -17.02
CA MET A 1 -7.06 8.76 -16.39
C MET A 1 -7.02 8.26 -14.95
N ILE A 2 -6.20 7.26 -14.65
CA ILE A 2 -6.15 6.65 -13.31
C ILE A 2 -5.11 7.45 -12.53
N THR A 3 -5.54 8.40 -11.72
CA THR A 3 -4.68 9.15 -10.81
C THR A 3 -4.23 8.20 -9.70
N THR A 4 -2.95 7.81 -9.71
CA THR A 4 -2.35 6.80 -8.81
C THR A 4 -2.39 7.13 -7.32
N THR A 5 -3.02 8.23 -6.91
CA THR A 5 -3.25 8.60 -5.51
C THR A 5 -4.65 9.20 -5.33
N VAL A 6 -5.59 8.40 -4.83
CA VAL A 6 -6.83 8.92 -4.25
C VAL A 6 -6.48 9.50 -2.88
N LYS A 7 -6.86 10.75 -2.58
CA LYS A 7 -6.64 11.32 -1.24
C LYS A 7 -7.29 10.42 -0.19
N ASN A 8 -6.53 10.03 0.84
CA ASN A 8 -6.97 9.13 1.91
C ASN A 8 -7.34 7.70 1.46
N ALA A 9 -6.69 7.19 0.40
CA ALA A 9 -6.83 5.78 0.05
C ALA A 9 -6.47 4.88 1.24
N LYS A 10 -7.27 3.82 1.43
CA LYS A 10 -7.07 2.81 2.46
C LYS A 10 -5.91 1.89 2.11
N ALA A 11 -5.32 1.25 3.12
CA ALA A 11 -4.27 0.26 2.89
C ALA A 11 -4.84 -0.96 2.14
N SER A 12 -6.10 -1.30 2.37
CA SER A 12 -6.82 -2.35 1.63
C SER A 12 -7.00 -2.06 0.14
N GLU A 13 -6.88 -0.80 -0.30
CA GLU A 13 -7.03 -0.38 -1.70
C GLU A 13 -5.72 -0.49 -2.49
N CYS A 14 -4.65 -1.00 -1.87
CA CYS A 14 -3.39 -1.23 -2.56
C CYS A 14 -3.56 -2.20 -3.75
N LEU A 15 -3.22 -1.73 -4.95
CA LEU A 15 -3.24 -2.52 -6.19
C LEU A 15 -2.08 -3.52 -6.32
N LYS A 16 -1.19 -3.58 -5.32
CA LYS A 16 0.00 -4.46 -5.30
C LYS A 16 0.93 -4.31 -6.52
N CYS A 17 0.97 -3.12 -7.11
CA CYS A 17 1.76 -2.83 -8.32
C CYS A 17 3.28 -2.90 -8.12
N GLY A 18 3.77 -2.83 -6.88
CA GLY A 18 5.19 -2.98 -6.55
C GLY A 18 6.06 -1.74 -6.81
N LEU A 19 5.50 -0.65 -7.36
CA LEU A 19 6.26 0.59 -7.63
C LEU A 19 6.90 1.17 -6.36
N CYS A 20 6.17 1.12 -5.23
CA CYS A 20 6.67 1.56 -3.94
C CYS A 20 7.90 0.76 -3.48
N GLU A 21 7.92 -0.55 -3.72
CA GLU A 21 9.05 -1.43 -3.36
C GLU A 21 10.26 -1.17 -4.27
N GLN A 22 10.03 -0.96 -5.57
CA GLN A 22 11.11 -0.69 -6.54
C GLN A 22 11.85 0.62 -6.25
N ILE A 23 11.15 1.65 -5.77
CA ILE A 23 11.76 2.95 -5.41
C ILE A 23 12.25 2.98 -3.96
N CYS A 24 11.91 1.99 -3.14
CA CYS A 24 12.25 2.02 -1.73
C CYS A 24 13.76 1.81 -1.53
N PRO A 25 14.51 2.81 -1.03
CA PRO A 25 15.95 2.65 -0.81
C PRO A 25 16.27 1.62 0.29
N GLN A 26 15.31 1.39 1.18
CA GLN A 26 15.41 0.43 2.28
C GLN A 26 14.95 -0.99 1.90
N HIS A 27 14.57 -1.21 0.63
CA HIS A 27 14.16 -2.53 0.12
C HIS A 27 13.05 -3.19 0.97
N LEU A 28 12.12 -2.38 1.48
CA LEU A 28 11.03 -2.86 2.31
C LEU A 28 9.99 -3.64 1.48
N HIS A 29 9.42 -4.67 2.08
CA HIS A 29 8.27 -5.42 1.54
C HIS A 29 6.96 -4.67 1.78
N ILE A 30 6.83 -3.49 1.16
CA ILE A 30 5.73 -2.54 1.43
C ILE A 30 4.35 -3.17 1.16
N ARG A 31 4.21 -4.07 0.18
CA ARG A 31 2.91 -4.70 -0.10
C ARG A 31 2.45 -5.59 1.06
N ASP A 32 3.36 -6.31 1.69
CA ASP A 32 3.04 -7.18 2.82
C ASP A 32 2.71 -6.34 4.06
N LEU A 33 3.50 -5.28 4.31
CA LEU A 33 3.22 -4.32 5.37
C LEU A 33 1.85 -3.64 5.21
N LEU A 34 1.44 -3.31 3.98
CA LEU A 34 0.12 -2.73 3.72
C LEU A 34 -1.02 -3.71 4.01
N VAL A 35 -0.81 -5.01 3.83
CA VAL A 35 -1.77 -6.04 4.26
C VAL A 35 -1.91 -6.01 5.78
N GLU A 36 -0.79 -6.03 6.52
CA GLU A 36 -0.80 -5.97 7.99
C GLU A 36 -1.49 -4.70 8.52
N VAL A 37 -1.25 -3.55 7.88
CA VAL A 37 -1.91 -2.28 8.22
C VAL A 37 -3.42 -2.36 7.97
N ALA A 38 -3.85 -2.90 6.83
CA ALA A 38 -5.28 -3.09 6.56
C ALA A 38 -5.91 -4.01 7.61
N GLU A 39 -5.22 -5.08 8.01
CA GLU A 39 -5.71 -5.98 9.05
C GLU A 39 -5.78 -5.33 10.44
N ALA A 40 -4.82 -4.50 10.80
CA ALA A 40 -4.75 -3.86 12.11
C ALA A 40 -5.72 -2.68 12.25
N PHE A 41 -5.93 -1.89 11.20
CA PHE A 41 -6.64 -0.62 11.28
C PHE A 41 -8.02 -0.61 10.61
N GLU A 42 -8.32 -1.56 9.74
CA GLU A 42 -9.58 -1.58 8.98
C GLU A 42 -10.52 -2.72 9.38
N LYS A 43 -10.06 -3.70 10.17
CA LYS A 43 -10.94 -4.70 10.81
C LYS A 43 -11.70 -4.03 11.96
N LYS A 44 -12.91 -3.53 11.67
CA LYS A 44 -13.93 -3.12 12.64
C LYS A 44 -15.25 -3.79 12.32
#